data_AF-A0A177B532-F1
#
_entry.id   AF-A0A177B532-F1
#
_cell.length_a   1.000
_cell.length_b   1.000
_cell.length_c   1.000
_cell.angle_alpha   90.00
_cell.angle_beta   90.00
_cell.angle_gamma   90.00
#
_symmetry.space_group_name_H-M   'P 1'
#
loop_
_entity.id
_entity.type
_entity.pdbx_description
1 polymer ?
#
loop_
_entity_poly.entity_id
_entity_poly.type
_entity_poly.pdbx_seq_one_letter_code
_entity_poly.pdbx_strand_id
1 'polypeptide(L)'
;MGSLFFPYSLTVQCTVLVNVSEIAILKDNVILNITRFDVGRHFNKYSVFVQFPIVVYADSGKYQCFAKICNLYQTPIILWSDELNVEIKQMGKLIV
;
A
#
# COMPACT_ATOMS: atom_id res chain seq x y z
N MET A 1 -20.27 1.72 22.43
CA MET A 1 -19.26 1.34 21.42
C MET A 1 -18.65 2.63 20.90
N GLY A 2 -17.52 3.06 21.47
CA GLY A 2 -16.85 4.30 21.05
C GLY A 2 -15.85 3.99 19.95
N SER A 3 -16.10 4.46 18.74
CA SER A 3 -15.10 4.44 17.68
C SER A 3 -13.99 5.41 18.06
N LEU A 4 -12.84 4.86 18.40
CA LEU A 4 -11.62 5.63 18.68
C LEU A 4 -11.05 6.09 17.35
N PHE A 5 -11.47 7.28 16.93
CA PHE A 5 -10.88 8.00 15.82
C PHE A 5 -9.59 8.65 16.27
N PHE A 6 -8.53 8.47 15.49
CA PHE A 6 -7.31 9.23 15.66
C PHE A 6 -7.33 10.43 14.70
N PRO A 7 -6.96 11.65 15.14
CA PRO A 7 -6.90 12.84 14.28
C PRO A 7 -5.66 12.83 13.36
N TYR A 8 -5.22 11.64 12.95
CA TYR A 8 -4.09 11.45 12.05
C TYR A 8 -4.62 10.92 10.73
N SER A 9 -4.02 11.39 9.64
CA SER A 9 -4.17 10.80 8.32
C SER A 9 -2.94 9.95 8.01
N LEU A 10 -3.16 8.84 7.32
CA LEU A 10 -2.11 7.94 6.86
C LEU A 10 -2.23 7.78 5.35
N THR A 11 -1.10 7.88 4.65
CA THR A 11 -1.03 7.53 3.23
C THR A 11 -0.04 6.40 3.07
N VAL A 12 -0.52 5.25 2.61
CA VAL A 12 0.33 4.13 2.21
C VAL A 12 0.58 4.27 0.73
N GLN A 13 1.83 4.53 0.35
CA GLN A 13 2.23 4.70 -1.04
C GLN A 13 3.22 3.62 -1.44
N CYS A 14 2.93 2.92 -2.53
CA CYS A 14 3.91 2.10 -3.21
C CYS A 14 4.48 2.83 -4.42
N THR A 15 5.80 2.80 -4.57
CA THR A 15 6.51 3.41 -5.69
C THR A 15 7.48 2.41 -6.30
N VAL A 16 7.40 2.25 -7.62
CA VAL A 16 8.26 1.36 -8.38
C VAL A 16 8.95 2.15 -9.48
N LEU A 17 10.26 2.00 -9.57
CA LEU A 17 11.13 2.71 -10.54
C LEU A 17 11.46 1.87 -11.79
N VAL A 18 10.83 0.71 -11.91
CA VAL A 18 10.96 -0.20 -13.05
C VAL A 18 9.63 -0.31 -13.80
N ASN A 19 9.68 -0.73 -15.06
CA ASN A 19 8.47 -0.84 -15.88
C ASN A 19 7.56 -1.96 -15.35
N VAL A 20 6.34 -1.58 -14.97
CA VAL A 20 5.35 -2.50 -14.39
C VAL A 20 4.05 -2.44 -15.17
N SER A 21 3.36 -3.57 -15.21
CA SER A 21 1.99 -3.68 -15.74
C SER A 21 0.94 -3.53 -14.64
N GLU A 22 1.32 -3.75 -13.38
CA GLU A 22 0.39 -3.74 -12.26
C GLU A 22 1.13 -3.40 -10.96
N ILE A 23 0.50 -2.60 -10.11
CA ILE A 23 0.87 -2.40 -8.71
C ILE A 23 -0.37 -2.61 -7.86
N ALA A 24 -0.24 -3.38 -6.78
CA ALA A 24 -1.29 -3.61 -5.79
C ALA A 24 -0.79 -3.30 -4.38
N ILE A 25 -1.64 -2.67 -3.57
CA ILE A 25 -1.44 -2.49 -2.14
C ILE A 25 -2.35 -3.47 -1.43
N LEU A 26 -1.77 -4.31 -0.58
CA LEU A 26 -2.48 -5.28 0.23
C LEU A 26 -2.34 -4.91 1.71
N LYS A 27 -3.31 -5.34 2.48
CA LYS A 27 -3.28 -5.33 3.93
C LYS A 27 -3.78 -6.66 4.45
N ASP A 28 -2.97 -7.35 5.25
CA ASP A 28 -3.27 -8.67 5.80
C ASP A 28 -3.70 -9.66 4.70
N ASN A 29 -2.99 -9.63 3.56
CA ASN A 29 -3.27 -10.38 2.32
C ASN A 29 -4.57 -10.00 1.59
N VAL A 30 -5.25 -8.92 1.97
CA VAL A 30 -6.44 -8.38 1.28
C VAL A 30 -6.06 -7.20 0.39
N ILE A 31 -6.47 -7.20 -0.88
CA ILE A 31 -6.21 -6.10 -1.82
C ILE A 31 -7.00 -4.86 -1.40
N LEU A 32 -6.29 -3.78 -1.09
CA LEU A 32 -6.88 -2.46 -0.80
C LEU A 32 -7.01 -1.61 -2.06
N ASN A 33 -6.00 -1.63 -2.92
CA ASN A 33 -5.99 -0.90 -4.18
C ASN A 33 -5.12 -1.62 -5.20
N ILE A 34 -5.53 -1.58 -6.47
CA ILE A 34 -4.82 -2.18 -7.58
C ILE A 34 -4.91 -1.24 -8.79
N THR A 35 -3.76 -0.95 -9.38
CA THR A 35 -3.69 -0.15 -10.60
C THR A 35 -2.92 -0.90 -11.65
N ARG A 36 -3.53 -0.98 -12.83
CA ARG A 36 -2.92 -1.57 -14.04
C ARG A 36 -2.41 -0.47 -14.93
N PHE A 37 -1.24 -0.68 -15.50
CA PHE A 37 -0.56 0.26 -16.37
C PHE A 37 -0.47 -0.34 -17.77
N ASP A 38 -0.61 0.54 -18.77
CA ASP A 38 -0.46 0.15 -20.17
C ASP A 38 1.02 -0.16 -20.46
N VAL A 39 1.29 -1.38 -20.89
CA VAL A 39 2.64 -1.89 -21.18
C VAL A 39 3.31 -1.12 -22.32
N GLY A 40 2.52 -0.45 -23.18
CA GLY A 40 3.03 0.38 -24.26
C GLY A 40 3.53 1.77 -23.82
N ARG A 41 3.27 2.19 -22.58
CA ARG A 41 3.72 3.49 -22.06
C ARG A 41 4.72 3.28 -20.93
N HIS A 42 5.97 3.66 -21.20
CA HIS A 42 7.04 3.61 -20.20
C HIS A 42 7.08 4.91 -19.40
N PHE A 43 6.91 4.79 -18.08
CA PHE A 43 7.14 5.87 -17.13
C PHE A 43 8.38 5.59 -16.30
N ASN A 44 9.08 6.65 -15.88
CA ASN A 44 10.24 6.54 -14.99
C ASN A 44 9.84 6.18 -13.54
N LYS A 45 8.55 6.29 -13.21
CA LYS A 45 8.02 6.08 -11.88
C LYS A 45 6.55 5.68 -11.98
N TYR A 46 6.22 4.57 -11.33
CA TYR A 46 4.86 4.10 -11.14
C TYR A 46 4.52 4.16 -9.66
N SER A 47 3.39 4.78 -9.32
CA SER A 47 2.97 4.90 -7.93
C SER A 47 1.48 4.63 -7.77
N VAL A 48 1.15 3.92 -6.70
CA VAL A 48 -0.21 3.68 -6.23
C VAL A 48 -0.25 4.03 -4.76
N PHE A 49 -1.36 4.58 -4.30
CA PHE A 49 -1.53 4.89 -2.88
C PHE A 49 -2.93 4.56 -2.39
N VAL A 50 -3.02 4.39 -1.07
CA VAL A 50 -4.27 4.34 -0.32
C VAL A 50 -4.19 5.40 0.76
N GLN A 51 -5.23 6.22 0.85
CA GLN A 51 -5.31 7.29 1.84
C GLN A 51 -6.37 6.95 2.88
N PHE A 52 -5.97 7.03 4.14
CA PHE A 52 -6.83 6.92 5.32
C PHE A 52 -6.98 8.33 5.89
N PRO A 53 -8.06 9.06 5.56
CA PRO A 53 -8.23 10.45 6.00
C PRO A 53 -8.44 10.55 7.51
N ILE A 54 -9.00 9.51 8.13
CA ILE A 54 -9.14 9.37 9.58
C ILE A 54 -8.69 7.95 9.91
N VAL A 55 -7.58 7.84 10.64
CA VAL A 55 -7.03 6.55 11.05
C VAL A 55 -7.83 5.97 12.22
N VAL A 56 -8.16 4.69 12.13
CA VAL A 56 -8.80 3.90 13.20
C VAL A 56 -7.94 2.69 13.55
N TYR A 57 -8.19 2.05 14.71
CA TYR A 57 -7.47 0.82 15.07
C TYR A 57 -7.58 -0.28 14.03
N ALA A 58 -8.74 -0.37 13.37
CA ALA A 58 -8.96 -1.32 12.30
C ALA A 58 -7.99 -1.12 11.14
N ASP A 59 -7.31 0.03 10.99
CA ASP A 59 -6.29 0.30 9.97
C ASP A 59 -4.91 -0.27 10.31
N SER A 60 -4.70 -0.77 11.53
CA SER A 60 -3.48 -1.51 11.87
C SER A 60 -3.41 -2.83 11.11
N GLY A 61 -2.21 -3.30 10.85
CA GLY A 61 -1.99 -4.55 10.12
C GLY A 61 -0.71 -4.56 9.30
N LYS A 62 -0.54 -5.63 8.55
CA LYS A 62 0.60 -5.85 7.67
C LYS A 62 0.27 -5.33 6.27
N TYR A 63 0.90 -4.23 5.88
CA TYR A 63 0.77 -3.68 4.54
C TYR A 63 1.84 -4.27 3.63
N GLN A 64 1.45 -4.65 2.42
CA GLN A 64 2.35 -5.19 1.41
C GLN A 64 2.15 -4.44 0.10
N CYS A 65 3.23 -4.13 -0.58
CA CYS A 65 3.15 -3.69 -1.97
C CYS A 65 3.55 -4.82 -2.90
N PHE A 66 2.72 -5.12 -3.88
CA PHE A 66 3.03 -6.02 -4.97
C PHE A 66 3.18 -5.26 -6.27
N ALA A 67 4.21 -5.59 -7.04
CA ALA A 67 4.41 -5.05 -8.37
C ALA A 67 4.68 -6.16 -9.38
N LYS A 68 3.97 -6.12 -10.51
CA LYS A 68 4.16 -7.04 -11.64
C LYS A 68 4.99 -6.37 -12.71
N ILE A 69 6.26 -6.74 -12.77
CA ILE A 69 7.21 -6.21 -13.74
C ILE A 69 6.92 -6.75 -15.15
N CYS A 70 6.98 -5.87 -16.15
CA CYS A 70 6.86 -6.25 -17.55
C CYS A 70 8.26 -6.38 -18.16
N ASN A 71 8.71 -7.61 -18.44
CA ASN A 71 9.85 -7.81 -19.32
C ASN A 71 9.40 -7.75 -20.78
N LEU A 72 10.17 -7.06 -21.61
CA LEU A 72 9.98 -6.90 -23.06
C LEU A 72 9.92 -8.25 -23.83
N TYR A 73 10.25 -9.36 -23.16
CA TYR A 73 10.24 -10.73 -23.69
C TYR A 73 9.25 -11.63 -22.92
N GLN A 74 7.96 -11.29 -22.96
CA GLN A 74 6.80 -12.18 -22.74
C GLN A 74 6.72 -13.12 -21.50
N THR A 75 7.68 -13.12 -20.57
CA THR A 75 7.59 -13.85 -19.29
C THR A 75 7.59 -12.86 -18.13
N PRO A 76 6.41 -12.50 -17.58
CA PRO A 76 6.30 -11.56 -16.46
C PRO A 76 6.53 -12.29 -15.13
N ILE A 77 7.76 -12.37 -14.63
CA ILE A 77 8.02 -13.05 -13.35
C ILE A 77 9.14 -12.37 -12.58
N ILE A 78 8.95 -11.12 -12.19
CA ILE A 78 9.57 -10.63 -10.95
C ILE A 78 8.45 -9.97 -10.14
N LEU A 79 8.10 -10.62 -9.03
CA LEU A 79 7.23 -10.07 -8.01
C LEU A 79 8.13 -9.37 -6.99
N TRP A 80 8.09 -8.05 -6.96
CA TRP A 80 8.67 -7.30 -5.84
C TRP A 80 7.61 -7.17 -4.76
N SER A 81 7.98 -7.52 -3.53
CA SER A 81 7.13 -7.42 -2.35
C SER A 81 7.91 -6.76 -1.21
N ASP A 82 7.52 -5.54 -0.85
CA ASP A 82 7.95 -4.89 0.38
C ASP A 82 6.85 -4.99 1.43
N GLU A 83 7.25 -5.18 2.69
CA GLU A 83 6.33 -5.33 3.82
C GLU A 83 6.53 -4.18 4.80
N LEU A 84 5.43 -3.54 5.21
CA LEU A 84 5.39 -2.52 6.24
C LEU A 84 4.37 -2.93 7.30
N ASN A 85 4.84 -3.14 8.53
CA ASN A 85 3.96 -3.38 9.67
C ASN A 85 3.56 -2.04 10.29
N VAL A 86 2.26 -1.77 10.35
CA VAL A 86 1.72 -0.54 10.96
C VAL A 86 0.99 -0.90 12.25
N GLU A 87 1.59 -0.53 13.38
CA GLU A 87 0.97 -0.64 14.71
C GLU A 87 0.37 0.70 15.14
N ILE A 88 -0.96 0.77 15.27
CA ILE A 88 -1.65 1.93 15.83
C ILE A 88 -1.91 1.66 17.31
N LYS A 89 -1.18 2.34 18.19
CA LYS A 89 -1.32 2.21 19.65
C LYS A 89 -2.22 3.32 20.19
N GLN A 90 -3.06 2.96 21.16
CA GLN A 90 -3.73 3.96 21.98
C GLN A 90 -2.67 4.76 22.73
N MET A 91 -2.60 6.07 22.52
CA MET A 91 -1.97 6.91 23.52
C MET A 91 -2.82 6.81 24.78
N GLY A 92 -2.28 6.12 25.79
CA GLY A 92 -2.89 6.02 27.11
C GLY A 92 -3.18 7.42 27.62
N LYS A 93 -4.45 7.72 27.85
CA LYS A 93 -4.86 8.92 28.56
C LYS A 93 -4.41 8.72 30.01
N LEU A 94 -3.22 9.21 30.34
CA LEU A 94 -2.81 9.37 31.73
C LEU A 94 -3.65 10.53 32.28
N ILE A 95 -4.79 10.21 32.89
CA ILE A 95 -5.46 11.12 33.82
C ILE A 95 -4.91 10.75 35.19
N VAL A 96 -4.05 11.60 35.74
CA VAL A 96 -3.76 11.65 37.18
C VAL A 96 -4.48 12.85 37.74
#